data_AF-A0A399XC05-F1
#
_entry.id   AF-A0A399XC05-F1
#
_cell.length_a   1.000
_cell.length_b   1.000
_cell.length_c   1.000
_cell.angle_alpha   90.00
_cell.angle_beta   90.00
_cell.angle_gamma   90.00
#
_symmetry.space_group_name_H-M   'P 1'
#
loop_
_entity.id
_entity.type
_entity.pdbx_description
1 polymer ?
#
loop_
_entity_poly.entity_id
_entity_poly.type
_entity_poly.pdbx_seq_one_letter_code
_entity_poly.pdbx_strand_id
1 'polypeptide(L)' 'MKAGEVNIIPADLAEKLAPSAGLRNRLVHEYDLLDHLLVLEAIKMAEKLYPAYIKEIETFISGSI' A
#
# COMPACT_ATOMS: atom_id res chain seq x y z
N MET A 1 -7.40 2.33 14.75
CA MET A 1 -7.43 0.89 14.40
C MET A 1 -6.73 0.72 13.07
N LYS A 2 -5.76 -0.20 12.95
CA LYS A 2 -5.09 -0.49 11.67
C LYS A 2 -5.77 -1.66 10.96
N ALA A 3 -5.88 -1.63 9.64
CA ALA A 3 -6.58 -2.65 8.85
C ALA A 3 -6.07 -4.09 9.07
N GLY A 4 -4.75 -4.26 9.26
CA GLY A 4 -4.16 -5.56 9.59
C GLY A 4 -4.44 -6.07 11.00
N GLU A 5 -4.76 -5.18 11.96
CA GLU A 5 -5.10 -5.57 13.35
C GLU A 5 -6.55 -6.04 13.47
N VAL A 6 -7.41 -5.64 12.53
CA VAL A 6 -8.84 -5.99 12.49
C VAL A 6 -9.17 -7.02 11.42
N ASN A 7 -8.16 -7.70 10.86
CA ASN A 7 -8.27 -8.73 9.81
C ASN A 7 -9.04 -8.28 8.55
N ILE A 8 -9.02 -6.98 8.22
CA ILE A 8 -9.56 -6.47 6.94
C ILE A 8 -8.61 -6.86 5.79
N ILE A 9 -7.31 -6.84 6.07
CA ILE A 9 -6.26 -7.34 5.18
C ILE A 9 -5.29 -8.20 6.00
N PRO A 10 -4.56 -9.15 5.37
CA PRO A 10 -3.49 -9.88 6.05
C PRO A 10 -2.45 -8.95 6.67
N ALA A 11 -1.98 -9.27 7.88
CA ALA A 11 -1.02 -8.44 8.60
C ALA A 11 0.30 -8.25 7.83
N ASP A 12 0.77 -9.28 7.13
CA ASP A 12 1.98 -9.21 6.31
C ASP A 12 1.80 -8.28 5.09
N LEU A 13 0.60 -8.26 4.50
CA LEU A 13 0.25 -7.32 3.43
C LEU A 13 0.20 -5.89 3.96
N ALA A 14 -0.37 -5.68 5.15
CA ALA A 14 -0.41 -4.37 5.80
C ALA A 14 1.00 -3.83 6.09
N GLU A 15 1.90 -4.67 6.60
CA GLU A 15 3.29 -4.30 6.85
C GLU A 15 4.03 -3.93 5.55
N LYS A 16 3.85 -4.72 4.49
CA LYS A 16 4.47 -4.47 3.18
C LYS A 16 3.93 -3.20 2.49
N LEU A 17 2.66 -2.84 2.74
CA LEU A 17 2.04 -1.63 2.21
C LEU A 17 2.39 -0.37 3.01
N ALA A 18 2.75 -0.48 4.29
CA ALA A 18 3.02 0.69 5.13
C ALA A 18 3.98 1.73 4.52
N PRO A 19 5.07 1.34 3.82
CA PRO A 19 5.95 2.31 3.14
C PRO A 19 5.28 3.09 2.00
N SER A 20 4.23 2.56 1.35
CA SER A 20 3.53 3.25 0.26
C SER A 20 2.79 4.51 0.75
N ALA A 21 2.30 4.48 2.00
CA ALA A 21 1.69 5.65 2.64
C ALA A 21 2.70 6.80 2.83
N GLY A 22 3.96 6.46 3.13
CA GLY A 22 5.05 7.43 3.22
C GLY A 22 5.46 8.02 1.87
N LEU A 23 5.46 7.19 0.81
CA LEU A 23 5.72 7.65 -0.56
C LEU A 23 4.72 8.73 -0.99
N ARG A 24 3.43 8.55 -0.71
CA ARG A 24 2.39 9.56 -0.99
C ARG A 24 2.77 10.93 -0.41
N ASN A 25 3.26 10.96 0.82
CA ASN A 25 3.63 12.22 1.47
C ASN A 25 4.81 12.91 0.78
N ARG A 26 5.83 12.14 0.39
CA ARG A 26 6.98 12.66 -0.35
C ARG A 26 6.59 13.20 -1.72
N LEU A 27 5.73 12.50 -2.45
CA LEU A 27 5.25 12.95 -3.77
C LEU A 27 4.52 14.30 -3.71
N VAL A 28 3.83 14.59 -2.59
CA VAL A 28 3.05 15.83 -2.43
C VAL A 28 3.88 16.96 -1.83
N HIS A 29 4.75 16.67 -0.85
CA HIS A 29 5.41 17.70 -0.04
C HIS A 29 6.90 17.87 -0.34
N GLU A 30 7.55 16.87 -0.93
CA GLU A 30 9.00 16.84 -1.17
C GLU A 30 9.31 16.65 -2.67
N TYR A 31 8.45 17.15 -3.55
CA TYR A 31 8.53 16.88 -5.00
C TYR A 31 9.85 17.38 -5.64
N ASP A 32 10.41 18.47 -5.13
CA ASP A 32 11.71 19.02 -5.60
C ASP A 32 12.91 18.14 -5.21
N LEU A 33 12.74 17.24 -4.23
CA LEU A 33 13.79 16.36 -3.69
C LEU A 33 13.55 14.89 -4.04
N LEU A 34 12.67 14.61 -5.00
CA LEU A 34 12.35 13.24 -5.37
C LEU A 34 13.55 12.54 -6.01
N ASP A 35 13.95 11.42 -5.38
CA ASP A 35 14.83 10.45 -6.00
C ASP A 35 14.04 9.56 -6.96
N HIS A 36 14.29 9.71 -8.26
CA HIS A 36 13.60 8.96 -9.31
C HIS A 36 13.83 7.44 -9.23
N LEU A 37 14.96 6.98 -8.67
CA LEU A 37 15.20 5.54 -8.47
C LEU A 37 14.30 5.00 -7.37
N LEU A 38 14.10 5.76 -6.28
CA LEU A 38 13.15 5.39 -5.23
C LEU A 38 11.71 5.36 -5.75
N VAL A 39 11.34 6.30 -6.63
CA VAL A 39 10.02 6.30 -7.27
C VAL A 39 9.84 5.06 -8.15
N LEU A 40 10.85 4.68 -8.94
CA LEU A 40 10.78 3.48 -9.78
C LEU A 40 10.62 2.20 -8.96
N GLU A 41 11.38 2.05 -7.87
CA GLU A 41 11.24 0.90 -6.97
C GLU A 41 9.86 0.88 -6.29
N ALA A 42 9.33 2.05 -5.95
CA ALA A 42 8.00 2.15 -5.39
C ALA A 42 6.90 1.76 -6.38
N ILE A 43 7.05 2.05 -7.68
CA ILE A 43 6.13 1.61 -8.73
C ILE A 43 6.10 0.08 -8.80
N LYS A 44 7.27 -0.58 -8.80
CA LYS A 44 7.35 -2.06 -8.81
C LYS A 44 6.67 -2.67 -7.58
N MET A 45 6.88 -2.07 -6.41
CA MET A 45 6.20 -2.47 -5.19
C MET A 45 4.69 -2.27 -5.32
N ALA A 46 4.24 -1.14 -5.86
CA ALA A 46 2.83 -0.84 -6.00
C ALA A 46 2.13 -1.81 -6.95
N GLU A 47 2.74 -2.09 -8.11
CA GLU A 47 2.26 -3.07 -9.09
C GLU A 47 2.06 -4.46 -8.46
N LYS A 48 2.95 -4.86 -7.54
CA LYS A 48 2.86 -6.16 -6.87
C LYS A 48 1.84 -6.20 -5.73
N LEU A 49 1.77 -5.15 -4.92
CA LEU A 49 1.01 -5.18 -3.65
C LEU A 49 -0.42 -4.64 -3.78
N TYR A 50 -0.68 -3.66 -4.64
CA TYR A 50 -2.02 -3.07 -4.76
C TYR A 50 -3.07 -4.02 -5.36
N PRO A 51 -2.76 -4.93 -6.31
CA PRO A 51 -3.72 -5.93 -6.73
C PRO A 51 -4.18 -6.84 -5.59
N ALA A 52 -3.24 -7.25 -4.71
CA ALA A 52 -3.57 -8.03 -3.52
C ALA A 52 -4.42 -7.21 -2.54
N TYR A 53 -4.05 -5.95 -2.29
CA TYR A 53 -4.84 -5.05 -1.46
C TYR A 53 -6.28 -4.89 -1.96
N ILE A 54 -6.45 -4.62 -3.26
CA ILE A 54 -7.79 -4.45 -3.87
C ILE A 54 -8.62 -5.71 -3.65
N LYS A 55 -8.04 -6.89 -3.93
CA LYS A 55 -8.72 -8.18 -3.74
C LYS A 55 -9.19 -8.36 -2.29
N GLU A 56 -8.33 -8.15 -1.30
CA GLU A 56 -8.69 -8.33 0.12
C GLU A 56 -9.79 -7.35 0.55
N ILE A 57 -9.75 -6.11 0.06
CA ILE A 57 -10.80 -5.12 0.31
C ILE A 57 -12.12 -5.50 -0.37
N GLU A 58 -12.08 -6.00 -1.61
CA GLU A 58 -13.27 -6.50 -2.30
C GLU A 58 -13.88 -7.70 -1.58
N THR A 59 -13.06 -8.65 -1.12
CA THR A 59 -13.47 -9.78 -0.28
C THR A 59 -14.15 -9.29 0.99
N PHE A 60 -13.55 -8.33 1.69
CA PHE A 60 -14.10 -7.74 2.91
C PHE A 60 -15.45 -7.02 2.67
N ILE A 61 -15.56 -6.20 1.61
CA ILE A 61 -16.77 -5.42 1.30
C ILE A 61 -17.91 -6.31 0.79
N SER A 62 -17.59 -7.33 -0.01
CA SER A 62 -18.59 -8.24 -0.59
C SER A 62 -19.18 -9.23 0.43
N GLY A 63 -18.66 -9.28 1.66
CA GLY A 63 -19.09 -10.20 2.70
C GLY A 63 -18.78 -11.67 2.39
N SER A 64 -17.94 -11.94 1.38
CA SER A 64 -17.48 -13.28 1.02
C SER A 64 -16.25 -13.60 1.87
N ILE A 65 -16.47 -13.89 3.16
CA ILE A 65 -15.44 -14.42 4.07
C ILE A 65 -15.44 -15.94 3.98
#